data_AF-A0A183END9-F1
#
_entry.id   AF-A0A183END9-F1
#
_cell.length_a   1.000
_cell.length_b   1.000
_cell.length_c   1.000
_cell.angle_alpha   90.00
_cell.angle_beta   90.00
_cell.angle_gamma   90.00
#
_symmetry.space_group_name_H-M   'P 1'
#
loop_
_entity.id
_entity.type
_entity.pdbx_description
1 polymer ?
#
loop_
_entity_poly.entity_id
_entity_poly.type
_entity_poly.pdbx_seq_one_letter_code
_entity_poly.pdbx_strand_id
1 'polypeptide(L)'
;LPFIVFFLVHDIVKLRSGVVGRIPDIVVWPASEDQVVEIIEGAKKYDVAIIPIGGGTSVSGALECPKYEARSICSLDMSIMNKIIYIDEENLLCRAQATFFLLLNEKGFTCGHEPDSVEFSTLGGWVATRASGMKKNKYGNIEDLLVHVTLITPQGYIRRQCQVPRMSSGPDLHQVVLGSEGILGVVTEATIKIFPKPEVKKYGSLIFPTFRHGVNFFREVARQHCECASLRLVDNEQFSMGQAMKIDDG
;
A
#
# COMPACT_ATOMS: atom_id res chain seq x y z
N LEU A 1 -23.31 -7.94 2.23
CA LEU A 1 -21.85 -7.96 2.45
C LEU A 1 -21.44 -6.59 2.93
N PRO A 2 -21.09 -6.39 4.21
CA PRO A 2 -20.59 -5.09 4.66
C PRO A 2 -19.17 -4.92 4.10
N PHE A 3 -19.02 -4.05 3.12
CA PHE A 3 -17.71 -3.69 2.56
C PHE A 3 -16.99 -2.78 3.57
N ILE A 4 -15.83 -3.20 4.07
CA ILE A 4 -14.94 -2.31 4.84
C ILE A 4 -14.23 -1.43 3.82
N VAL A 5 -14.77 -0.24 3.59
CA VAL A 5 -14.09 0.77 2.78
C VAL A 5 -13.37 1.72 3.72
N PHE A 6 -12.05 1.83 3.56
CA PHE A 6 -11.21 2.69 4.38
C PHE A 6 -11.40 4.14 3.95
N PHE A 7 -12.20 4.87 4.73
CA PHE A 7 -12.43 6.29 4.60
C PHE A 7 -12.16 6.96 5.95
N LEU A 8 -11.86 8.26 5.95
CA LEU A 8 -11.89 9.04 7.19
C LEU A 8 -13.33 9.07 7.73
N VAL A 9 -13.47 9.10 9.07
CA VAL A 9 -14.80 9.20 9.72
C VAL A 9 -15.60 10.37 9.17
N HIS A 10 -14.93 11.50 8.95
CA HIS A 10 -15.50 12.69 8.35
C HIS A 10 -16.02 12.47 6.93
N ASP A 11 -15.33 11.69 6.10
CA ASP A 11 -15.76 11.38 4.73
C ASP A 11 -17.02 10.52 4.75
N ILE A 12 -17.06 9.50 5.62
CA ILE A 12 -18.26 8.67 5.82
C ILE A 12 -19.43 9.51 6.31
N VAL A 13 -19.22 10.40 7.28
CA VAL A 13 -20.28 11.28 7.81
C VAL A 13 -20.80 12.21 6.71
N LYS A 14 -19.92 12.84 5.92
CA LYS A 14 -20.29 13.66 4.76
C LYS A 14 -21.12 12.88 3.73
N LEU A 15 -20.64 11.70 3.33
CA LEU A 15 -21.35 10.84 2.37
C LEU A 15 -22.72 10.42 2.89
N ARG A 16 -22.82 10.05 4.17
CA ARG A 16 -24.10 9.65 4.81
C ARG A 16 -25.07 10.80 5.02
N SER A 17 -24.56 12.02 5.19
CA SER A 17 -25.37 13.24 5.33
C SER A 17 -25.73 13.89 3.99
N GLY A 18 -25.29 13.32 2.87
CA GLY A 18 -25.53 13.85 1.53
C GLY A 18 -24.71 15.09 1.19
N VAL A 19 -23.70 15.44 1.99
CA VAL A 19 -22.81 16.57 1.74
C VAL A 19 -21.65 16.11 0.88
N VAL A 20 -21.73 16.35 -0.42
CA VAL A 20 -20.65 16.08 -1.36
C VAL A 20 -19.85 17.36 -1.58
N GLY A 21 -18.54 17.32 -1.30
CA GLY A 21 -17.62 18.44 -1.49
C GLY A 21 -17.22 18.61 -2.96
N ARG A 22 -16.00 19.11 -3.20
CA ARG A 22 -15.39 19.04 -4.53
C ARG A 22 -15.16 17.55 -4.87
N ILE A 23 -15.53 17.17 -6.08
CA ILE A 23 -15.34 15.83 -6.63
C ILE A 23 -14.55 15.91 -7.94
N PRO A 24 -13.96 14.80 -8.40
CA PRO A 24 -13.41 14.70 -9.75
C PRO A 24 -14.47 15.02 -10.81
N ASP A 25 -14.08 15.76 -11.84
CA ASP A 25 -14.95 16.09 -12.98
C ASP A 25 -14.99 14.96 -14.01
N ILE A 26 -13.92 14.16 -14.07
CA ILE A 26 -13.79 13.02 -14.97
C ILE A 26 -13.04 11.88 -14.28
N VAL A 27 -13.40 10.64 -14.60
CA VAL A 27 -12.68 9.44 -14.20
C VAL A 27 -12.19 8.74 -15.46
N VAL A 28 -10.93 8.32 -15.44
CA VAL A 28 -10.30 7.60 -16.56
C VAL A 28 -9.61 6.34 -16.04
N TRP A 29 -9.64 5.29 -16.84
CA TRP A 29 -9.08 3.98 -16.47
C TRP A 29 -8.05 3.53 -17.52
N PRO A 30 -6.77 3.90 -17.37
CA PRO A 30 -5.71 3.42 -18.25
C PRO A 30 -5.54 1.91 -18.12
N ALA A 31 -5.17 1.27 -19.22
CA ALA A 31 -4.84 -0.15 -19.31
C ALA A 31 -3.36 -0.41 -19.62
N SER A 32 -2.57 0.64 -19.86
CA SER A 32 -1.13 0.55 -20.16
C SER A 32 -0.36 1.80 -19.72
N GLU A 33 0.97 1.69 -19.60
CA GLU A 33 1.85 2.82 -19.33
C GLU A 33 1.71 3.92 -20.39
N ASP A 34 1.56 3.54 -21.68
CA ASP A 34 1.42 4.50 -22.78
C ASP A 34 0.15 5.35 -22.63
N GLN A 35 -0.96 4.74 -22.21
CA GLN A 35 -2.20 5.49 -21.93
C GLN A 35 -2.04 6.44 -20.75
N VAL A 36 -1.27 6.06 -19.72
CA VAL A 36 -0.95 6.97 -18.60
C VAL A 36 -0.16 8.18 -19.10
N VAL A 37 0.82 7.97 -20.00
CA VAL A 37 1.56 9.09 -20.63
C VAL A 37 0.63 9.98 -21.43
N GLU A 38 -0.23 9.41 -22.28
CA GLU A 38 -1.19 10.17 -23.08
C GLU A 38 -2.11 11.03 -22.20
N ILE A 39 -2.59 10.48 -21.08
CA ILE A 39 -3.43 11.20 -20.12
C ILE A 39 -2.66 12.34 -19.46
N ILE A 40 -1.42 12.11 -19.03
CA ILE A 40 -0.59 13.14 -18.40
C ILE A 40 -0.26 14.28 -19.38
N GLU A 41 0.09 13.95 -20.63
CA GLU A 41 0.33 14.96 -21.67
C GLU A 41 -0.95 15.72 -22.04
N GLY A 42 -2.09 15.03 -22.10
CA GLY A 42 -3.40 15.66 -22.25
C GLY A 42 -3.71 16.63 -21.11
N ALA A 43 -3.49 16.20 -19.86
CA ALA A 43 -3.72 17.04 -18.69
C ALA A 43 -2.81 18.27 -18.67
N LYS A 44 -1.54 18.12 -19.09
CA LYS A 44 -0.61 19.24 -19.28
C LYS A 44 -1.08 20.21 -20.36
N LYS A 45 -1.62 19.71 -21.47
CA LYS A 45 -2.12 20.52 -22.59
C LYS A 45 -3.38 21.32 -22.23
N TYR A 46 -4.28 20.72 -21.45
CA TYR A 46 -5.59 21.31 -21.13
C TYR A 46 -5.69 21.88 -19.71
N ASP A 47 -4.56 21.94 -18.98
CA ASP A 47 -4.47 22.40 -17.59
C ASP A 47 -5.45 21.69 -16.64
N VAL A 48 -5.37 20.36 -16.61
CA VAL A 48 -6.20 19.47 -15.78
C VAL A 48 -5.36 18.94 -14.61
N ALA A 49 -5.92 18.98 -13.40
CA ALA A 49 -5.31 18.36 -12.23
C ALA A 49 -5.56 16.84 -12.24
N ILE A 50 -4.55 16.03 -11.97
CA ILE A 50 -4.68 14.56 -11.88
C ILE A 50 -4.58 14.12 -10.41
N ILE A 51 -5.50 13.27 -9.98
CA ILE A 51 -5.45 12.57 -8.70
C ILE A 51 -5.42 11.05 -8.99
N PRO A 52 -4.27 10.38 -8.82
CA PRO A 52 -4.19 8.93 -8.99
C PRO A 52 -4.95 8.21 -7.88
N ILE A 53 -5.78 7.23 -8.26
CA ILE A 53 -6.50 6.36 -7.32
C ILE A 53 -6.22 4.89 -7.64
N GLY A 54 -5.93 4.13 -6.58
CA GLY A 54 -5.85 2.67 -6.62
C GLY A 54 -7.02 2.06 -5.86
N GLY A 55 -6.73 1.49 -4.70
CA GLY A 55 -7.74 0.85 -3.85
C GLY A 55 -8.73 1.77 -3.14
N GLY A 56 -8.54 3.09 -3.24
CA GLY A 56 -9.38 4.06 -2.52
C GLY A 56 -9.26 4.00 -0.99
N THR A 57 -8.28 3.27 -0.43
CA THR A 57 -8.19 3.00 1.01
C THR A 57 -7.39 4.04 1.81
N SER A 58 -7.36 5.30 1.34
CA SER A 58 -6.58 6.33 2.02
C SER A 58 -7.30 6.78 3.30
N VAL A 59 -6.51 6.97 4.36
CA VAL A 59 -6.97 7.52 5.64
C VAL A 59 -6.26 8.83 5.99
N SER A 60 -5.55 9.46 5.02
CA SER A 60 -4.86 10.74 5.20
C SER A 60 -5.59 11.91 4.53
N GLY A 61 -6.64 11.64 3.75
CA GLY A 61 -7.28 12.64 2.90
C GLY A 61 -6.54 12.88 1.57
N ALA A 62 -5.55 12.04 1.21
CA ALA A 62 -4.79 12.16 -0.03
C ALA A 62 -5.65 12.12 -1.32
N LEU A 63 -6.88 11.59 -1.23
CA LEU A 63 -7.83 11.53 -2.34
C LEU A 63 -8.86 12.68 -2.31
N GLU A 64 -8.86 13.54 -1.28
CA GLU A 64 -9.78 14.66 -1.20
C GLU A 64 -9.43 15.72 -2.25
N CYS A 65 -10.41 16.08 -3.06
CA CYS A 65 -10.24 17.15 -4.04
C CYS A 65 -10.18 18.50 -3.32
N PRO A 66 -9.09 19.29 -3.50
CA PRO A 66 -9.00 20.59 -2.84
C PRO A 66 -10.12 21.54 -3.29
N LYS A 67 -10.83 22.15 -2.34
CA LYS A 67 -11.95 23.07 -2.65
C LYS A 67 -11.53 24.30 -3.46
N TYR A 68 -10.27 24.70 -3.35
CA TYR A 68 -9.70 25.85 -4.04
C TYR A 68 -9.18 25.50 -5.45
N GLU A 69 -9.21 24.22 -5.85
CA GLU A 69 -8.79 23.81 -7.18
C GLU A 69 -9.85 24.22 -8.22
N ALA A 70 -9.51 25.22 -9.01
CA ALA A 70 -10.36 25.79 -10.04
C ALA A 70 -10.29 25.02 -11.37
N ARG A 71 -9.24 24.22 -11.57
CA ARG A 71 -9.08 23.40 -12.77
C ARG A 71 -10.04 22.23 -12.76
N SER A 72 -10.21 21.60 -13.93
CA SER A 72 -10.84 20.29 -14.00
C SER A 72 -9.97 19.26 -13.29
N ILE A 73 -10.60 18.37 -12.53
CA ILE A 73 -9.94 17.31 -11.78
C ILE A 73 -10.24 15.97 -12.44
N CYS A 74 -9.19 15.28 -12.85
CA CYS A 74 -9.22 13.94 -13.39
C CYS A 74 -8.81 12.93 -12.32
N SER A 75 -9.72 12.02 -11.98
CA SER A 75 -9.40 10.83 -11.18
C SER A 75 -8.82 9.77 -12.11
N LEU A 76 -7.54 9.47 -11.94
CA LEU A 76 -6.83 8.48 -12.73
C LEU A 76 -6.85 7.14 -11.99
N ASP A 77 -7.78 6.27 -12.38
CA ASP A 77 -8.04 5.00 -11.70
C ASP A 77 -7.18 3.88 -12.30
N MET A 78 -6.26 3.38 -11.47
CA MET A 78 -5.26 2.38 -11.83
C MET A 78 -5.76 0.93 -11.71
N SER A 79 -7.05 0.72 -11.40
CA SER A 79 -7.62 -0.63 -11.16
C SER A 79 -7.56 -1.57 -12.37
N ILE A 80 -7.55 -1.03 -13.60
CA ILE A 80 -7.43 -1.84 -14.83
C ILE A 80 -5.98 -2.30 -15.07
N MET A 81 -4.97 -1.52 -14.67
CA MET A 81 -3.56 -1.91 -14.76
C MET A 81 -3.21 -2.91 -13.65
N ASN A 82 -3.60 -4.18 -13.83
CA ASN A 82 -3.58 -5.19 -12.77
C ASN A 82 -2.78 -6.46 -13.09
N LYS A 83 -1.84 -6.39 -14.03
CA LYS A 83 -1.08 -7.56 -14.48
C LYS A 83 0.18 -7.78 -13.65
N ILE A 84 0.53 -9.06 -13.46
CA ILE A 84 1.92 -9.45 -13.16
C ILE A 84 2.67 -9.45 -14.50
N ILE A 85 3.78 -8.71 -14.56
CA ILE A 85 4.65 -8.65 -15.74
C ILE A 85 5.55 -9.88 -15.78
N TYR A 86 6.24 -10.17 -14.67
CA TYR A 86 7.01 -11.40 -14.51
C TYR A 86 7.21 -11.76 -13.04
N ILE A 87 7.50 -13.04 -12.82
CA ILE A 87 8.01 -13.57 -11.55
C ILE A 87 9.36 -14.21 -11.87
N ASP A 88 10.39 -13.77 -11.16
CA ASP A 88 11.74 -14.29 -11.22
C ASP A 88 11.96 -15.15 -9.98
N GLU A 89 11.88 -16.47 -10.16
CA GLU A 89 12.00 -17.44 -9.07
C GLU A 89 13.44 -17.60 -8.59
N GLU A 90 14.43 -17.32 -9.44
CA GLU A 90 15.85 -17.43 -9.11
C GLU A 90 16.30 -16.27 -8.22
N ASN A 91 15.91 -15.05 -8.60
CA ASN A 91 16.23 -13.84 -7.84
C ASN A 91 15.18 -13.50 -6.77
N LEU A 92 14.08 -14.26 -6.70
CA LEU A 92 12.96 -14.04 -5.81
C LEU A 92 12.38 -12.63 -5.94
N LEU A 93 12.06 -12.24 -7.18
CA LEU A 93 11.47 -10.94 -7.52
C LEU A 93 10.13 -11.11 -8.24
N CYS A 94 9.23 -10.14 -8.06
CA CYS A 94 7.99 -10.04 -8.83
C CYS A 94 7.80 -8.60 -9.30
N ARG A 95 7.58 -8.42 -10.60
CA ARG A 95 7.21 -7.13 -11.19
C ARG A 95 5.74 -7.13 -11.57
N ALA A 96 4.99 -6.15 -11.10
CA ALA A 96 3.55 -6.05 -11.31
C ALA A 96 3.03 -4.61 -11.34
N GLN A 97 1.80 -4.45 -11.82
CA GLN A 97 1.10 -3.16 -11.97
C GLN A 97 0.12 -2.85 -10.83
N ALA A 98 -0.61 -3.84 -10.30
CA ALA A 98 -1.48 -3.70 -9.13
C ALA A 98 -1.07 -4.64 -8.00
N THR A 99 -1.98 -4.99 -7.09
CA THR A 99 -1.77 -6.02 -6.05
C THR A 99 -1.98 -7.42 -6.64
N PHE A 100 -1.07 -8.34 -6.32
CA PHE A 100 -0.93 -9.68 -6.92
C PHE A 100 -0.83 -10.78 -5.86
N PHE A 101 -1.31 -10.50 -4.64
CA PHE A 101 -1.13 -11.39 -3.48
C PHE A 101 -1.71 -12.78 -3.69
N LEU A 102 -2.94 -12.87 -4.22
CA LEU A 102 -3.62 -14.15 -4.45
C LEU A 102 -2.88 -14.97 -5.52
N LEU A 103 -2.47 -14.34 -6.61
CA LEU A 103 -1.79 -15.00 -7.72
C LEU A 103 -0.35 -15.44 -7.36
N LEU A 104 0.37 -14.65 -6.57
CA LEU A 104 1.65 -15.10 -5.98
C LEU A 104 1.45 -16.32 -5.10
N ASN A 105 0.40 -16.29 -4.28
CA ASN A 105 0.11 -17.37 -3.37
C ASN A 105 -0.17 -18.67 -4.15
N GLU A 106 -0.94 -18.63 -5.22
CA GLU A 106 -1.18 -19.80 -6.08
C GLU A 106 0.12 -20.40 -6.64
N LYS A 107 1.12 -19.55 -6.93
CA LYS A 107 2.45 -19.96 -7.39
C LYS A 107 3.43 -20.37 -6.29
N GLY A 108 2.98 -20.48 -5.03
CA GLY A 108 3.83 -20.92 -3.93
C GLY A 108 4.69 -19.81 -3.29
N PHE A 109 4.51 -18.55 -3.69
CA PHE A 109 5.25 -17.41 -3.17
C PHE A 109 4.38 -16.43 -2.38
N THR A 110 5.00 -15.54 -1.62
CA THR A 110 4.37 -14.44 -0.90
C THR A 110 5.34 -13.26 -0.80
N CYS A 111 4.87 -12.02 -0.87
CA CYS A 111 5.73 -10.88 -0.51
C CYS A 111 5.65 -10.53 0.99
N GLY A 112 4.74 -11.17 1.74
CA GLY A 112 4.59 -10.96 3.18
C GLY A 112 4.08 -9.59 3.62
N HIS A 113 3.88 -8.66 2.68
CA HIS A 113 3.36 -7.32 2.91
C HIS A 113 1.84 -7.32 3.03
N GLU A 114 1.34 -7.64 4.22
CA GLU A 114 -0.10 -7.71 4.50
C GLU A 114 -0.52 -6.49 5.33
N PRO A 115 -0.88 -5.35 4.71
CA PRO A 115 -1.60 -4.30 5.41
C PRO A 115 -3.02 -4.76 5.72
N ASP A 116 -3.66 -4.17 6.74
CA ASP A 116 -5.04 -4.54 7.10
C ASP A 116 -6.03 -4.22 5.95
N SER A 117 -5.64 -3.37 4.99
CA SER A 117 -6.39 -3.01 3.78
C SER A 117 -5.99 -3.81 2.52
N VAL A 118 -5.29 -4.94 2.66
CA VAL A 118 -4.73 -5.73 1.53
C VAL A 118 -5.78 -6.14 0.48
N GLU A 119 -7.05 -6.28 0.88
CA GLU A 119 -8.15 -6.68 -0.02
C GLU A 119 -8.41 -5.67 -1.15
N PHE A 120 -8.18 -4.38 -0.88
CA PHE A 120 -8.47 -3.29 -1.82
C PHE A 120 -7.23 -2.49 -2.18
N SER A 121 -6.27 -2.34 -1.27
CA SER A 121 -5.07 -1.53 -1.49
C SER A 121 -4.19 -2.08 -2.61
N THR A 122 -3.55 -1.17 -3.36
CA THR A 122 -2.74 -1.49 -4.56
C THR A 122 -1.25 -1.34 -4.29
N LEU A 123 -0.41 -2.07 -5.03
CA LEU A 123 1.05 -1.93 -4.99
C LEU A 123 1.52 -0.47 -5.17
N GLY A 124 0.97 0.24 -6.16
CA GLY A 124 1.27 1.65 -6.36
C GLY A 124 0.87 2.52 -5.15
N GLY A 125 -0.27 2.21 -4.52
CA GLY A 125 -0.70 2.86 -3.29
C GLY A 125 0.26 2.59 -2.12
N TRP A 126 0.77 1.37 -1.98
CA TRP A 126 1.75 1.03 -0.95
C TRP A 126 3.04 1.82 -1.10
N VAL A 127 3.55 1.95 -2.33
CA VAL A 127 4.74 2.75 -2.64
C VAL A 127 4.46 4.23 -2.36
N ALA A 128 3.32 4.76 -2.82
CA ALA A 128 2.96 6.16 -2.66
C ALA A 128 2.77 6.57 -1.19
N THR A 129 2.37 5.66 -0.31
CA THR A 129 2.02 5.96 1.10
C THR A 129 3.01 5.42 2.13
N ARG A 130 4.10 4.77 1.70
CA ARG A 130 5.03 4.02 2.58
C ARG A 130 4.29 3.04 3.51
N ALA A 131 3.43 2.21 2.91
CA ALA A 131 2.62 1.27 3.67
C ALA A 131 3.49 0.33 4.52
N SER A 132 2.95 -0.04 5.69
CA SER A 132 3.56 -0.98 6.62
C SER A 132 2.63 -2.19 6.80
N GLY A 133 3.18 -3.39 6.63
CA GLY A 133 2.45 -4.64 6.77
C GLY A 133 2.53 -5.24 8.18
N MET A 134 1.59 -6.12 8.53
CA MET A 134 1.54 -6.83 9.82
C MET A 134 2.79 -7.65 10.13
N LYS A 135 3.47 -8.13 9.08
CA LYS A 135 4.60 -9.07 9.17
C LYS A 135 5.96 -8.42 8.84
N LYS A 136 6.07 -7.10 9.00
CA LYS A 136 7.28 -6.34 8.67
C LYS A 136 8.55 -6.85 9.37
N ASN A 137 8.43 -7.44 10.57
CA ASN A 137 9.60 -7.96 11.28
C ASN A 137 10.30 -9.09 10.50
N LYS A 138 9.55 -9.86 9.70
CA LYS A 138 10.09 -10.94 8.88
C LYS A 138 10.44 -10.52 7.46
N TYR A 139 9.59 -9.69 6.85
CA TYR A 139 9.66 -9.38 5.41
C TYR A 139 10.12 -7.95 5.10
N GLY A 140 10.10 -7.05 6.08
CA GLY A 140 10.34 -5.63 5.91
C GLY A 140 9.08 -4.81 5.58
N ASN A 141 9.23 -3.50 5.56
CA ASN A 141 8.21 -2.59 5.05
C ASN A 141 8.31 -2.47 3.52
N ILE A 142 7.44 -1.67 2.90
CA ILE A 142 7.44 -1.51 1.44
C ILE A 142 8.79 -0.97 0.92
N GLU A 143 9.47 -0.10 1.66
CA GLU A 143 10.79 0.42 1.31
C GLU A 143 11.89 -0.65 1.29
N ASP A 144 11.75 -1.71 2.08
CA ASP A 144 12.70 -2.82 2.13
C ASP A 144 12.41 -3.86 1.03
N LEU A 145 11.14 -3.98 0.67
CA LEU A 145 10.64 -4.88 -0.36
C LEU A 145 10.84 -4.32 -1.77
N LEU A 146 10.78 -3.00 -1.95
CA LEU A 146 10.88 -2.35 -3.25
C LEU A 146 12.29 -2.46 -3.84
N VAL A 147 12.39 -3.06 -5.02
CA VAL A 147 13.65 -3.22 -5.78
C VAL A 147 13.71 -2.27 -6.96
N HIS A 148 12.59 -2.03 -7.64
CA HIS A 148 12.49 -1.11 -8.77
C HIS A 148 11.09 -0.49 -8.81
N VAL A 149 10.99 0.76 -9.24
CA VAL A 149 9.72 1.45 -9.47
C VAL A 149 9.79 2.24 -10.77
N THR A 150 8.67 2.25 -11.49
CA THR A 150 8.43 3.13 -12.63
C THR A 150 7.39 4.16 -12.22
N LEU A 151 7.80 5.43 -12.17
CA LEU A 151 6.93 6.57 -11.92
C LEU A 151 6.87 7.42 -13.20
N ILE A 152 5.66 7.72 -13.67
CA ILE A 152 5.44 8.62 -14.81
C ILE A 152 5.07 9.99 -14.27
N THR A 153 5.83 11.01 -14.66
CA THR A 153 5.66 12.41 -14.25
C THR A 153 5.34 13.29 -15.47
N PRO A 154 4.86 14.53 -15.29
CA PRO A 154 4.68 15.48 -16.39
C PRO A 154 5.97 15.88 -17.14
N GLN A 155 7.13 15.50 -16.61
CA GLN A 155 8.45 15.70 -17.22
C GLN A 155 9.04 14.42 -17.82
N GLY A 156 8.34 13.28 -17.71
CA GLY A 156 8.75 11.98 -18.21
C GLY A 156 8.91 10.92 -17.12
N TYR A 157 9.66 9.86 -17.44
CA TYR A 157 9.82 8.68 -16.60
C TYR A 157 10.91 8.86 -15.53
N ILE A 158 10.57 8.52 -14.29
CA ILE A 158 11.53 8.26 -13.23
C ILE A 158 11.59 6.73 -13.03
N ARG A 159 12.68 6.13 -13.50
CA ARG A 159 13.00 4.71 -13.32
C ARG A 159 14.51 4.49 -13.41
N ARG A 160 15.03 3.52 -12.66
CA ARG A 160 16.44 3.09 -12.80
C ARG A 160 16.63 2.28 -14.09
N GLN A 161 17.82 2.38 -14.69
CA GLN A 161 18.18 1.62 -15.89
C GLN A 161 18.57 0.16 -15.59
N CYS A 162 19.04 -0.13 -14.38
CA CYS A 162 19.42 -1.48 -13.97
C CYS A 162 18.66 -1.93 -12.72
N GLN A 163 18.46 -3.24 -12.60
CA GLN A 163 17.88 -3.89 -11.44
C GLN A 163 19.00 -4.59 -10.68
N VAL A 164 19.55 -3.90 -9.69
CA VAL A 164 20.60 -4.45 -8.80
C VAL A 164 20.15 -4.33 -7.34
N PRO A 165 20.52 -5.28 -6.47
CA PRO A 165 20.05 -5.29 -5.08
C PRO A 165 20.42 -4.05 -4.27
N ARG A 166 21.58 -3.44 -4.55
CA ARG A 166 22.07 -2.23 -3.87
C ARG A 166 22.95 -1.42 -4.81
N MET A 167 22.87 -0.10 -4.71
CA MET A 167 23.61 0.84 -5.56
C MET A 167 24.10 2.02 -4.74
N SER A 168 25.27 2.55 -5.10
CA SER A 168 25.79 3.81 -4.57
C SER A 168 26.08 4.75 -5.75
N SER A 169 25.03 5.41 -6.23
CA SER A 169 25.06 6.26 -7.43
C SER A 169 24.47 7.65 -7.16
N GLY A 170 24.72 8.18 -5.96
CA GLY A 170 24.09 9.40 -5.45
C GLY A 170 22.81 9.14 -4.64
N PRO A 171 21.97 10.17 -4.44
CA PRO A 171 20.72 10.04 -3.71
C PRO A 171 19.79 9.00 -4.34
N ASP A 172 19.15 8.19 -3.49
CA ASP A 172 18.25 7.14 -3.96
C ASP A 172 16.91 7.74 -4.45
N LEU A 173 16.71 7.75 -5.77
CA LEU A 173 15.46 8.19 -6.40
C LEU A 173 14.22 7.42 -5.93
N HIS A 174 14.36 6.15 -5.50
CA HIS A 174 13.23 5.40 -4.93
C HIS A 174 12.72 6.08 -3.65
N GLN A 175 13.59 6.67 -2.84
CA GLN A 175 13.17 7.38 -1.62
C GLN A 175 12.42 8.68 -1.92
N VAL A 176 12.57 9.25 -3.11
CA VAL A 176 11.77 10.40 -3.58
C VAL A 176 10.38 9.95 -4.00
N VAL A 177 10.25 8.77 -4.61
CA VAL A 177 8.96 8.20 -5.03
C VAL A 177 8.17 7.66 -3.83
N LEU A 178 8.85 7.00 -2.89
CA LEU A 178 8.26 6.42 -1.69
C LEU A 178 7.68 7.51 -0.78
N GLY A 179 6.37 7.46 -0.53
CA GLY A 179 5.71 8.46 0.32
C GLY A 179 5.34 9.75 -0.41
N SER A 180 5.37 9.76 -1.75
CA SER A 180 5.01 10.93 -2.55
C SER A 180 3.49 11.22 -2.58
N GLU A 181 2.65 10.30 -2.08
CA GLU A 181 1.19 10.42 -2.03
C GLU A 181 0.52 10.87 -3.34
N GLY A 182 1.13 10.52 -4.49
CA GLY A 182 0.60 10.86 -5.82
C GLY A 182 0.90 12.28 -6.30
N ILE A 183 1.66 13.08 -5.54
CA ILE A 183 1.99 14.49 -5.87
C ILE A 183 2.98 14.60 -7.03
N LEU A 184 3.90 13.63 -7.14
CA LEU A 184 4.98 13.67 -8.13
C LEU A 184 4.60 13.05 -9.48
N GLY A 185 3.58 12.19 -9.50
CA GLY A 185 3.21 11.42 -10.69
C GLY A 185 2.51 10.11 -10.35
N VAL A 186 2.51 9.20 -11.32
CA VAL A 186 1.73 7.95 -11.29
C VAL A 186 2.68 6.75 -11.26
N VAL A 187 2.60 5.93 -10.22
CA VAL A 187 3.33 4.66 -10.16
C VAL A 187 2.60 3.65 -11.04
N THR A 188 3.23 3.20 -12.13
CA THR A 188 2.63 2.25 -13.07
C THR A 188 3.05 0.82 -12.82
N GLU A 189 4.31 0.62 -12.44
CA GLU A 189 4.90 -0.71 -12.21
C GLU A 189 5.89 -0.64 -11.05
N ALA A 190 5.93 -1.70 -10.25
CA ALA A 190 6.99 -1.89 -9.27
C ALA A 190 7.46 -3.35 -9.24
N THR A 191 8.74 -3.52 -8.96
CA THR A 191 9.38 -4.81 -8.70
C THR A 191 9.64 -4.92 -7.21
N ILE A 192 9.11 -5.97 -6.58
CA ILE A 192 9.30 -6.24 -5.16
C ILE A 192 9.95 -7.60 -4.92
N LYS A 193 10.57 -7.74 -3.75
CA LYS A 193 11.03 -9.03 -3.25
C LYS A 193 9.84 -9.93 -2.91
N ILE A 194 9.97 -11.20 -3.26
CA ILE A 194 9.06 -12.27 -2.87
C ILE A 194 9.80 -13.34 -2.09
N PHE A 195 9.06 -14.21 -1.43
CA PHE A 195 9.58 -15.26 -0.56
C PHE A 195 8.76 -16.52 -0.79
N PRO A 196 9.35 -17.71 -0.63
CA PRO A 196 8.57 -18.95 -0.57
C PRO A 196 7.51 -18.85 0.52
N LYS A 197 6.36 -19.49 0.30
CA LYS A 197 5.33 -19.60 1.34
C LYS A 197 5.90 -20.29 2.57
N PRO A 198 5.58 -19.80 3.79
CA PRO A 198 6.03 -20.45 5.00
C PRO A 198 5.36 -21.82 5.15
N GLU A 199 6.16 -22.86 5.40
CA GLU A 199 5.68 -24.23 5.63
C GLU A 199 4.79 -24.31 6.88
N VAL A 200 5.11 -23.52 7.91
CA VAL A 200 4.43 -23.54 9.21
C VAL A 200 4.07 -22.12 9.64
N LYS A 201 2.82 -21.94 10.07
CA LYS A 201 2.35 -20.74 10.77
C LYS A 201 1.84 -21.16 12.15
N LYS A 202 2.40 -20.57 13.21
CA LYS A 202 1.94 -20.77 14.59
C LYS A 202 1.45 -19.46 15.17
N TYR A 203 0.30 -19.50 15.79
CA TYR A 203 -0.29 -18.39 16.52
C TYR A 203 -0.21 -18.69 18.02
N GLY A 204 -0.03 -17.65 18.82
CA GLY A 204 0.02 -17.75 20.27
C GLY A 204 -0.32 -16.41 20.91
N SER A 205 -0.74 -16.46 22.16
CA SER A 205 -1.06 -15.30 22.97
C SER A 205 -0.40 -15.42 24.34
N LEU A 206 -0.05 -14.28 24.92
CA LEU A 206 0.52 -14.17 26.26
C LEU A 206 -0.32 -13.15 27.03
N ILE A 207 -0.61 -13.45 28.30
CA ILE A 207 -1.34 -12.55 29.19
C ILE A 207 -0.34 -11.97 30.18
N PHE A 208 -0.34 -10.65 30.30
CA PHE A 208 0.49 -9.93 31.26
C PHE A 208 -0.37 -9.33 32.38
N PRO A 209 0.15 -9.22 33.62
CA PRO A 209 -0.60 -8.63 34.73
C PRO A 209 -0.98 -7.16 34.48
N THR A 210 -0.11 -6.41 33.80
CA THR A 210 -0.37 -5.01 33.42
C THR A 210 0.21 -4.72 32.04
N PHE A 211 -0.33 -3.69 31.38
CA PHE A 211 0.18 -3.23 30.08
C PHE A 211 1.67 -2.88 30.11
N ARG A 212 2.15 -2.32 31.23
CA ARG A 212 3.58 -1.99 31.42
C ARG A 212 4.48 -3.22 31.31
N HIS A 213 4.06 -4.37 31.83
CA HIS A 213 4.82 -5.62 31.71
C HIS A 213 4.92 -6.07 30.25
N GLY A 214 3.82 -5.96 29.49
CA GLY A 214 3.81 -6.23 28.06
C GLY A 214 4.76 -5.32 27.29
N VAL A 215 4.76 -4.01 27.59
CA VAL A 215 5.71 -3.06 26.96
C VAL A 215 7.16 -3.41 27.25
N ASN A 216 7.48 -3.78 28.50
CA ASN A 216 8.83 -4.20 28.88
C ASN A 216 9.24 -5.50 28.16
N PHE A 217 8.32 -6.46 28.03
CA PHE A 217 8.56 -7.67 27.25
C PHE A 217 8.87 -7.36 25.78
N PHE A 218 8.07 -6.51 25.13
CA PHE A 218 8.33 -6.10 23.73
C PHE A 218 9.68 -5.42 23.58
N ARG A 219 10.05 -4.56 24.53
CA ARG A 219 11.37 -3.90 24.54
C ARG A 219 12.50 -4.92 24.62
N GLU A 220 12.35 -5.95 25.45
CA GLU A 220 13.38 -6.99 25.60
C GLU A 220 13.48 -7.86 24.34
N VAL A 221 12.35 -8.25 23.76
CA VAL A 221 12.31 -9.01 22.50
C VAL A 221 13.00 -8.23 21.37
N ALA A 222 12.73 -6.93 21.26
CA ALA A 222 13.39 -6.07 20.29
C ALA A 222 14.90 -5.91 20.56
N ARG A 223 15.30 -5.81 21.84
CA ARG A 223 16.72 -5.73 22.24
C ARG A 223 17.50 -6.99 21.89
N GLN A 224 16.86 -8.16 21.95
CA GLN A 224 17.46 -9.45 21.63
C GLN A 224 17.37 -9.82 20.15
N HIS A 225 16.68 -9.01 19.32
CA HIS A 225 16.40 -9.32 17.91
C HIS A 225 15.77 -10.70 17.71
N CYS A 226 14.84 -11.06 18.60
CA CYS A 226 14.12 -12.34 18.59
C CYS A 226 12.63 -12.15 18.26
N GLU A 227 12.30 -11.13 17.48
CA GLU A 227 10.93 -10.83 17.10
C GLU A 227 10.29 -11.95 16.28
N CYS A 228 9.05 -12.33 16.64
CA CYS A 228 8.20 -13.11 15.76
C CYS A 228 7.81 -12.30 14.51
N ALA A 229 7.30 -12.99 13.49
CA ALA A 229 6.85 -12.36 12.25
C ALA A 229 5.87 -11.20 12.50
N SER A 230 4.95 -11.36 13.46
CA SER A 230 4.06 -10.31 13.94
C SER A 230 3.92 -10.42 15.47
N LEU A 231 3.93 -9.29 16.14
CA LEU A 231 3.73 -9.19 17.58
C LEU A 231 2.90 -7.94 17.86
N ARG A 232 1.74 -8.09 18.53
CA ARG A 232 0.80 -7.00 18.85
C ARG A 232 0.48 -7.02 20.34
N LEU A 233 0.65 -5.88 20.99
CA LEU A 233 0.27 -5.69 22.39
C LEU A 233 -1.06 -4.93 22.41
N VAL A 234 -2.07 -5.54 23.01
CA VAL A 234 -3.39 -4.94 23.20
C VAL A 234 -3.56 -4.49 24.64
N ASP A 235 -4.32 -3.42 24.86
CA ASP A 235 -4.70 -2.98 26.20
C ASP A 235 -5.89 -3.78 26.76
N ASN A 236 -6.32 -3.44 27.97
CA ASN A 236 -7.40 -4.16 28.64
C ASN A 236 -8.78 -3.92 28.00
N GLU A 237 -9.00 -2.74 27.40
CA GLU A 237 -10.27 -2.43 26.72
C GLU A 237 -10.39 -3.25 25.44
N GLN A 238 -9.34 -3.28 24.62
CA GLN A 238 -9.25 -4.13 23.43
C GLN A 238 -9.32 -5.61 23.77
N PHE A 239 -8.68 -6.04 24.86
CA PHE A 239 -8.79 -7.41 25.35
C PHE A 239 -10.24 -7.76 25.73
N SER A 240 -10.90 -6.88 26.49
CA SER A 240 -12.30 -7.07 26.91
C SER A 240 -13.25 -7.10 25.71
N MET A 241 -13.03 -6.23 24.72
CA MET A 241 -13.73 -6.25 23.44
C MET A 241 -13.53 -7.58 22.70
N GLY A 242 -12.29 -8.08 22.66
CA GLY A 242 -11.98 -9.39 22.08
C GLY A 242 -12.70 -10.54 22.77
N GLN A 243 -12.88 -10.47 24.10
CA GLN A 243 -13.69 -11.46 24.84
C GLN A 243 -15.18 -11.36 24.50
N ALA A 244 -15.71 -10.14 24.36
CA ALA A 244 -17.12 -9.91 24.03
C ALA A 244 -17.48 -10.35 22.59
N MET A 245 -16.50 -10.45 21.69
CA MET A 245 -16.68 -10.95 20.32
C MET A 245 -16.50 -12.46 20.19
N LYS A 246 -16.30 -13.19 21.29
CA LYS A 246 -16.32 -14.66 21.25
C LYS A 246 -17.71 -15.10 20.81
N ILE A 247 -17.75 -15.88 19.75
CA ILE A 247 -18.95 -16.61 19.36
C ILE A 247 -19.07 -17.73 20.40
N ASP A 248 -20.24 -17.88 21.03
CA ASP A 248 -20.49 -19.03 21.88
C ASP A 248 -20.29 -20.29 21.02
N ASP A 249 -19.33 -21.12 21.41
CA ASP A 249 -19.15 -22.46 20.85
C ASP A 249 -20.37 -23.28 21.29
N GLY A 250 -21.43 -23.26 20.47
CA GLY A 250 -22.59 -24.16 20.57
C GLY A 250 -22.24 -25.59 20.21
#